data_AF-A0A260ZUM5-F1
#
_entry.id   AF-A0A260ZUM5-F1
#
_cell.length_a   1.000
_cell.length_b   1.000
_cell.length_c   1.000
_cell.angle_alpha   90.00
_cell.angle_beta   90.00
_cell.angle_gamma   90.00
#
_symmetry.space_group_name_H-M   'P 1'
#
loop_
_entity.id
_entity.type
_entity.pdbx_description
1 polymer ?
#
loop_
_entity_poly.entity_id
_entity_poly.type
_entity_poly.pdbx_seq_one_letter_code
_entity_poly.pdbx_strand_id
1 'polypeptide(L)'
;NNYIITLGKNNLTPTDINKFLRHWVNSEHDLFTMLHIDRERGVPLKLNDLFNDLVVLRVIRKGCWCWLIAVKSPEFRTKQLLHLNWNRKTFYMNAISINGKLKTRDCEEYQFAPEFDILKMLERKKSLTHEQNDTKEILDINMELQKKG
;
A
#
# COMPACT_ATOMS: atom_id res chain seq x y z
N ASN A 1 5.51 -21.36 -9.99
CA ASN A 1 4.98 -21.45 -8.61
C ASN A 1 3.93 -20.37 -8.38
N ASN A 2 2.66 -20.73 -8.50
CA ASN A 2 1.53 -19.81 -8.29
C ASN A 2 1.16 -19.82 -6.80
N TYR A 3 1.78 -18.94 -6.01
CA TYR A 3 1.40 -18.76 -4.62
C TYR A 3 0.08 -17.96 -4.55
N ILE A 4 -1.02 -18.68 -4.72
CA ILE A 4 -2.37 -18.24 -4.39
C ILE A 4 -2.63 -18.69 -2.96
N ILE A 5 -2.76 -17.72 -2.06
CA ILE A 5 -2.98 -17.96 -0.64
C ILE A 5 -4.42 -17.56 -0.32
N THR A 6 -5.14 -18.42 0.39
CA THR A 6 -6.47 -18.09 0.92
C THR A 6 -6.44 -18.28 2.42
N LEU A 7 -6.65 -17.19 3.14
CA LEU A 7 -6.94 -17.20 4.55
C LEU A 7 -8.46 -17.17 4.69
N GLY A 8 -9.03 -18.29 5.13
CA GLY A 8 -10.46 -18.40 5.43
C GLY A 8 -10.86 -17.53 6.63
N LYS A 9 -12.01 -17.83 7.25
CA LYS A 9 -12.51 -17.07 8.40
C LYS A 9 -11.42 -16.87 9.46
N ASN A 10 -11.24 -15.62 9.85
CA ASN A 10 -10.22 -15.17 10.78
C ASN A 10 -10.72 -13.93 11.51
N ASN A 11 -10.01 -13.56 12.57
CA ASN A 11 -10.31 -12.40 13.40
C ASN A 11 -9.31 -11.26 13.16
N LEU A 12 -8.69 -11.20 11.97
CA LEU A 12 -7.72 -10.15 11.65
C LEU A 12 -8.44 -8.80 11.57
N THR A 13 -7.92 -7.85 12.34
CA THR A 13 -8.42 -6.49 12.33
C THR A 13 -7.82 -5.68 11.16
N PRO A 14 -8.40 -4.52 10.80
CA PRO A 14 -7.75 -3.61 9.85
C PRO A 14 -6.31 -3.25 10.24
N THR A 15 -6.01 -3.15 11.54
CA THR A 15 -4.66 -2.90 12.07
C THR A 15 -3.71 -4.07 11.83
N ASP A 16 -4.18 -5.32 11.94
CA ASP A 16 -3.35 -6.49 11.65
C ASP A 16 -3.05 -6.60 10.15
N ILE A 17 -4.05 -6.30 9.31
CA ILE A 17 -3.84 -6.20 7.86
C ILE A 17 -2.87 -5.07 7.53
N ASN A 18 -2.94 -3.92 8.20
CA ASN A 18 -1.98 -2.83 8.04
C ASN A 18 -0.54 -3.27 8.36
N LYS A 19 -0.32 -3.99 9.47
CA LYS A 19 1.00 -4.53 9.82
C LYS A 19 1.54 -5.42 8.70
N PHE A 20 0.68 -6.29 8.15
CA PHE A 20 1.03 -7.12 7.01
C PHE A 20 1.36 -6.30 5.75
N LEU A 21 0.54 -5.30 5.41
CA LEU A 21 0.78 -4.44 4.24
C LEU A 21 2.10 -3.67 4.38
N ARG A 22 2.40 -3.14 5.58
CA ARG A 22 3.69 -2.51 5.87
C ARG A 22 4.83 -3.49 5.70
N HIS A 23 4.72 -4.72 6.19
CA HIS A 23 5.73 -5.74 5.95
C HIS A 23 5.91 -6.04 4.45
N TRP A 24 4.81 -6.22 3.72
CA TRP A 24 4.84 -6.47 2.27
C TRP A 24 5.54 -5.36 1.48
N VAL A 25 5.33 -4.09 1.85
CA VAL A 25 5.94 -2.91 1.23
C VAL A 25 7.46 -2.85 1.43
N ASN A 26 7.94 -3.27 2.60
CA ASN A 26 9.36 -3.24 2.97
C ASN A 26 10.09 -4.55 2.67
N SER A 27 9.38 -5.61 2.28
CA SER A 27 9.98 -6.91 1.95
C SER A 27 10.76 -6.84 0.64
N GLU A 28 11.99 -7.35 0.65
CA GLU A 28 12.83 -7.55 -0.54
C GLU A 28 12.38 -8.76 -1.38
N HIS A 29 11.50 -9.61 -0.85
CA HIS A 29 11.01 -10.82 -1.54
C HIS A 29 9.54 -10.70 -1.98
N ASP A 30 9.21 -11.34 -3.11
CA ASP A 30 7.84 -11.50 -3.58
C ASP A 30 7.09 -12.55 -2.73
N LEU A 31 6.25 -12.08 -1.80
CA LEU A 31 5.59 -12.95 -0.80
C LEU A 31 4.44 -13.81 -1.36
N PHE A 32 3.72 -13.33 -2.37
CA PHE A 32 2.58 -14.04 -2.98
C PHE A 32 2.30 -13.52 -4.40
N THR A 33 1.46 -14.23 -5.16
CA THR A 33 0.83 -13.67 -6.37
C THR A 33 -0.56 -13.14 -6.05
N MET A 34 -1.33 -13.94 -5.32
CA MET A 34 -2.69 -13.61 -4.92
C MET A 34 -2.89 -13.99 -3.46
N LEU A 35 -3.51 -13.11 -2.69
CA LEU A 35 -3.90 -13.35 -1.32
C LEU A 35 -5.36 -12.95 -1.14
N HIS A 36 -6.16 -13.91 -0.68
CA HIS A 36 -7.54 -13.70 -0.27
C HIS A 36 -7.64 -13.82 1.24
N ILE A 37 -8.27 -12.84 1.88
CA ILE A 37 -8.53 -12.87 3.32
C ILE A 37 -10.02 -12.69 3.53
N ASP A 38 -10.67 -13.74 4.03
CA ASP A 38 -12.07 -13.63 4.43
C ASP A 38 -12.19 -12.69 5.62
N ARG A 39 -13.26 -11.90 5.62
CA ARG A 39 -13.56 -10.88 6.59
C ARG A 39 -14.65 -11.37 7.52
N GLU A 40 -14.52 -11.03 8.79
CA GLU A 40 -15.63 -11.16 9.72
C GLU A 40 -16.78 -10.24 9.29
N ARG A 41 -18.00 -10.80 9.25
CA ARG A 41 -19.18 -10.06 8.83
C ARG A 41 -19.52 -9.00 9.88
N GLY A 42 -19.88 -7.80 9.41
CA GLY A 42 -20.33 -6.72 10.28
C GLY A 42 -19.20 -5.87 10.87
N VAL A 43 -17.93 -6.24 10.70
CA VAL A 43 -16.80 -5.39 11.10
C VAL A 43 -16.60 -4.27 10.07
N PRO A 44 -16.79 -2.99 10.46
CA PRO A 44 -16.58 -1.87 9.55
C PRO A 44 -15.12 -1.79 9.10
N LEU A 45 -14.90 -1.48 7.82
CA LEU A 45 -13.56 -1.24 7.33
C LEU A 45 -13.18 0.22 7.53
N LYS A 46 -12.34 0.48 8.54
CA LYS A 46 -11.76 1.80 8.78
C LYS A 46 -10.50 1.96 7.92
N LEU A 47 -10.60 2.78 6.87
CA LEU A 47 -9.49 2.98 5.92
C LEU A 47 -8.26 3.61 6.58
N ASN A 48 -8.46 4.49 7.55
CA ASN A 48 -7.36 5.10 8.31
C ASN A 48 -6.55 4.04 9.07
N ASP A 49 -7.22 3.06 9.68
CA ASP A 49 -6.54 1.97 10.39
C ASP A 49 -5.85 1.02 9.40
N LEU A 50 -6.49 0.73 8.26
CA LEU A 50 -5.97 -0.16 7.23
C LEU A 50 -4.71 0.39 6.54
N PHE A 51 -4.70 1.69 6.26
CA PHE A 51 -3.65 2.35 5.47
C PHE A 51 -2.77 3.28 6.30
N ASN A 52 -2.83 3.19 7.62
CA ASN A 52 -1.99 3.98 8.50
C ASN A 52 -0.52 3.87 8.09
N ASP A 53 0.15 5.03 8.01
CA ASP A 53 1.54 5.20 7.59
C ASP A 53 1.93 4.68 6.20
N LEU A 54 0.97 4.27 5.36
CA LEU A 54 1.22 3.83 3.99
C LEU A 54 0.85 4.94 2.99
N VAL A 55 1.63 5.05 1.92
CA VAL A 55 1.19 5.81 0.74
C VAL A 55 0.35 4.89 -0.12
N VAL A 56 -0.89 5.32 -0.37
CA VAL A 56 -1.88 4.54 -1.10
C VAL A 56 -2.53 5.40 -2.16
N LEU A 57 -2.63 4.86 -3.38
CA LEU A 57 -3.31 5.52 -4.48
C LEU A 57 -4.66 4.83 -4.71
N ARG A 58 -5.74 5.60 -4.61
CA ARG A 58 -7.09 5.12 -4.96
C ARG A 58 -7.38 5.43 -6.42
N VAL A 59 -7.73 4.41 -7.20
CA VAL A 59 -8.04 4.54 -8.63
C VAL A 59 -9.36 3.86 -8.99
N ILE A 60 -9.95 4.24 -10.12
CA ILE A 60 -11.10 3.54 -10.71
C ILE A 60 -10.61 2.76 -11.92
N ARG A 61 -10.90 1.45 -11.97
CA ARG A 61 -10.66 0.58 -13.13
C ARG A 61 -11.94 -0.21 -13.43
N LYS A 62 -12.42 -0.17 -14.67
CA LYS A 62 -13.70 -0.80 -15.07
C LYS A 62 -14.89 -0.47 -14.14
N GLY A 63 -14.98 0.79 -13.71
CA GLY A 63 -16.03 1.24 -12.79
C GLY A 63 -15.89 0.72 -11.35
N CYS A 64 -14.83 -0.02 -11.03
CA CYS A 64 -14.54 -0.52 -9.70
C CYS A 64 -13.42 0.28 -9.05
N TRP A 65 -13.63 0.67 -7.79
CA TRP A 65 -12.57 1.25 -6.97
C TRP A 65 -11.54 0.19 -6.60
N CYS A 66 -10.27 0.54 -6.74
CA CYS A 66 -9.17 -0.23 -6.17
C CYS A 66 -8.10 0.68 -5.56
N TRP A 67 -7.27 0.07 -4.72
CA TRP A 67 -6.21 0.73 -4.00
C TRP A 67 -4.89 0.10 -4.42
N LEU A 68 -3.93 0.96 -4.71
CA LEU A 68 -2.61 0.57 -5.18
C LEU A 68 -1.57 0.98 -4.13
N ILE A 69 -0.62 0.08 -3.88
CA ILE A 69 0.51 0.31 -2.99
C ILE A 69 1.77 -0.14 -3.72
N ALA A 70 2.81 0.68 -3.70
CA ALA A 70 4.11 0.35 -4.29
C ALA A 70 5.07 -0.19 -3.22
N VAL A 71 5.95 -1.09 -3.62
CA VAL A 71 7.10 -1.47 -2.78
C VAL A 71 8.07 -0.30 -2.62
N LYS A 72 8.82 -0.28 -1.52
CA LYS A 72 9.86 0.75 -1.33
C LYS A 72 11.06 0.55 -2.25
N SER A 73 11.55 -0.69 -2.33
CA SER A 73 12.77 -1.07 -3.06
C SER A 73 12.41 -1.94 -4.29
N PRO A 74 11.93 -1.34 -5.39
CA PRO A 74 11.43 -2.07 -6.57
C PRO A 74 12.48 -2.92 -7.28
N GLU A 75 13.76 -2.60 -7.14
CA GLU A 75 14.90 -3.29 -7.76
C GLU A 75 15.08 -4.74 -7.27
N PHE A 76 14.60 -5.07 -6.07
CA PHE A 76 14.69 -6.43 -5.51
C PHE A 76 13.45 -7.29 -5.80
N ARG A 77 12.42 -6.71 -6.44
CA ARG A 77 11.08 -7.28 -6.54
C ARG A 77 10.68 -7.46 -7.99
N THR A 78 10.13 -8.63 -8.35
CA THR A 78 9.50 -8.80 -9.67
C THR A 78 8.09 -8.27 -9.71
N LYS A 79 7.41 -8.20 -8.56
CA LYS A 79 6.06 -7.66 -8.39
C LYS A 79 6.09 -6.40 -7.55
N GLN A 80 6.24 -5.25 -8.19
CA GLN A 80 6.49 -3.98 -7.49
C GLN A 80 5.21 -3.27 -7.02
N LEU A 81 4.03 -3.74 -7.42
CA LEU A 81 2.75 -3.12 -7.07
C LEU A 81 1.80 -4.12 -6.42
N LEU A 82 1.05 -3.67 -5.42
CA LEU A 82 -0.07 -4.39 -4.84
C LEU A 82 -1.37 -3.76 -5.29
N HIS A 83 -2.18 -4.53 -5.99
CA HIS A 83 -3.57 -4.20 -6.26
C HIS A 83 -4.47 -4.78 -5.18
N LEU A 84 -5.12 -3.91 -4.42
CA LEU A 84 -6.02 -4.25 -3.34
C LEU A 84 -7.45 -3.81 -3.66
N ASN A 85 -8.42 -4.71 -3.45
CA ASN A 85 -9.84 -4.36 -3.35
C ASN A 85 -10.52 -5.30 -2.35
N TRP A 86 -11.81 -5.09 -2.10
CA TRP A 86 -12.57 -5.96 -1.22
C TRP A 86 -14.06 -5.89 -1.55
N ASN A 87 -14.79 -6.92 -1.10
CA ASN A 87 -16.23 -6.89 -1.02
C ASN A 87 -16.66 -7.06 0.46
N ARG A 88 -17.95 -7.35 0.68
CA ARG A 88 -18.51 -7.56 2.03
C ARG A 88 -17.92 -8.78 2.76
N LYS A 89 -17.27 -9.70 2.06
CA LYS A 89 -16.81 -10.99 2.57
C LYS A 89 -15.29 -11.17 2.52
N THR A 90 -14.59 -10.55 1.59
CA THR A 90 -13.20 -10.92 1.30
C THR A 90 -12.39 -9.70 0.86
N PHE A 91 -11.15 -9.60 1.33
CA PHE A 91 -10.10 -8.78 0.75
C PHE A 91 -9.40 -9.56 -0.37
N TYR A 92 -9.17 -8.92 -1.50
CA TYR A 92 -8.39 -9.48 -2.58
C TYR A 92 -7.15 -8.63 -2.82
N MET A 93 -6.00 -9.28 -2.76
CA MET A 93 -4.68 -8.69 -2.94
C MET A 93 -3.97 -9.39 -4.09
N ASN A 94 -3.56 -8.64 -5.09
CA ASN A 94 -2.80 -9.15 -6.23
C ASN A 94 -1.47 -8.41 -6.33
N ALA A 95 -0.38 -9.14 -6.14
CA ALA A 95 0.95 -8.60 -6.34
C ALA A 95 1.30 -8.71 -7.83
N ILE A 96 1.57 -7.57 -8.46
CA ILE A 96 1.74 -7.44 -9.91
C ILE A 96 3.05 -6.77 -10.24
N SER A 97 3.63 -7.17 -11.38
CA SER A 97 4.76 -6.46 -11.97
C SER A 97 4.28 -5.18 -12.65
N ILE A 98 5.09 -4.12 -12.61
CA ILE A 98 4.80 -2.86 -13.31
C ILE A 98 4.73 -3.03 -14.84
N ASN A 99 5.55 -3.95 -15.36
CA ASN A 99 5.54 -4.37 -16.77
C ASN A 99 4.63 -5.58 -17.00
N GLY A 100 4.07 -6.11 -15.90
CA GLY A 100 3.16 -7.23 -15.92
C GLY A 100 1.76 -6.80 -16.32
N LYS A 101 1.00 -7.81 -16.69
CA LYS A 101 -0.38 -7.67 -17.13
C LYS A 101 -1.26 -8.36 -16.10
N LEU A 102 -2.11 -7.60 -15.40
CA LEU A 102 -3.06 -8.21 -14.46
C LEU A 102 -4.19 -8.86 -15.26
N LYS A 103 -4.21 -10.19 -15.33
CA LYS A 103 -5.37 -10.93 -15.84
C LYS A 103 -6.48 -10.90 -14.78
N THR A 104 -7.43 -9.99 -14.97
CA THR A 104 -8.70 -10.05 -14.25
C THR A 104 -9.63 -11.07 -14.91
N ARG A 105 -10.75 -11.42 -14.25
CA ARG A 105 -11.75 -12.36 -14.78
C ARG A 105 -12.27 -11.94 -16.17
N ASP A 106 -12.15 -10.65 -16.49
CA ASP A 106 -12.59 -10.02 -17.73
C ASP A 106 -11.38 -9.60 -18.59
N CYS A 107 -10.59 -10.59 -19.03
CA CYS A 107 -9.65 -10.69 -20.17
C CYS A 107 -8.82 -9.47 -20.71
N GLU A 108 -8.86 -8.27 -20.12
CA GLU A 108 -8.01 -7.16 -20.53
C GLU A 108 -6.82 -7.01 -19.59
N GLU A 109 -5.67 -6.80 -20.20
CA GLU A 109 -4.39 -6.69 -19.55
C GLU A 109 -4.13 -5.24 -19.14
N TYR A 110 -4.14 -4.97 -17.84
CA TYR A 110 -3.83 -3.63 -17.32
C TYR A 110 -2.34 -3.40 -17.15
N GLN A 111 -1.89 -2.24 -17.61
CA GLN A 111 -0.62 -1.66 -17.21
C GLN A 111 -0.85 -0.70 -16.04
N PHE A 112 0.11 -0.69 -15.12
CA PHE A 112 0.07 0.15 -13.92
C PHE A 112 1.35 1.00 -13.76
N ALA A 113 2.14 1.13 -14.83
CA ALA A 113 3.36 1.93 -14.81
C ALA A 113 3.08 3.40 -14.43
N PRO A 114 2.07 4.10 -14.98
CA PRO A 114 1.77 5.48 -14.58
C PRO A 114 1.40 5.60 -13.09
N GLU A 115 0.59 4.66 -12.59
CA GLU A 115 0.20 4.65 -11.17
C GLU A 115 1.37 4.36 -10.24
N PHE A 116 2.32 3.53 -10.68
CA PHE A 116 3.54 3.28 -9.94
C PHE A 116 4.39 4.56 -9.83
N ASP A 117 4.56 5.30 -10.91
CA ASP A 117 5.30 6.57 -10.89
C ASP A 117 4.64 7.59 -9.96
N ILE A 118 3.30 7.72 -10.01
CA ILE A 118 2.53 8.56 -9.08
C ILE A 118 2.78 8.14 -7.63
N LEU A 119 2.76 6.83 -7.33
CA LEU A 119 3.04 6.34 -5.97
C LEU A 119 4.45 6.68 -5.52
N LYS A 120 5.48 6.54 -6.38
CA LYS A 120 6.86 6.93 -6.05
C LYS A 120 6.98 8.44 -5.81
N MET A 121 6.25 9.26 -6.58
CA MET A 121 6.19 10.71 -6.35
C MET A 121 5.52 11.05 -5.01
N LEU A 122 4.44 10.36 -4.66
CA LEU A 122 3.73 10.56 -3.39
C LEU A 122 4.59 10.14 -2.18
N GLU A 123 5.32 9.03 -2.27
CA GLU A 123 6.31 8.62 -1.26
C GLU A 123 7.40 9.67 -1.09
N ARG A 124 7.99 10.15 -2.19
CA ARG A 124 8.99 11.23 -2.13
C ARG A 124 8.43 12.50 -1.49
N LYS A 125 7.20 12.89 -1.84
CA LYS A 125 6.54 14.06 -1.25
C LYS A 125 6.35 13.87 0.27
N LYS A 126 5.94 12.69 0.71
CA LYS A 126 5.77 12.36 2.14
C LYS A 126 7.10 12.51 2.90
N SER A 127 8.19 11.94 2.38
CA SER A 127 9.52 12.07 3.00
C SER A 127 10.00 13.51 3.08
N LEU A 128 9.90 14.27 1.99
CA LEU A 128 10.30 15.68 1.95
C LEU A 128 9.49 16.54 2.93
N THR A 129 8.20 16.26 3.08
CA THR A 129 7.34 16.99 4.03
C THR A 129 7.77 16.71 5.48
N HIS A 130 8.17 15.47 5.78
CA HIS A 130 8.71 15.12 7.10
C HIS A 130 10.02 15.86 7.38
N GLU A 131 10.98 15.80 6.44
CA GLU A 131 12.27 16.51 6.56
C GLU A 131 12.11 18.03 6.74
N GLN A 132 11.15 18.63 6.02
CA GLN A 132 10.82 20.05 6.16
C GLN A 132 10.28 20.40 7.54
N ASN A 133 9.44 19.55 8.13
CA ASN A 133 8.89 19.76 9.47
C ASN A 133 9.98 19.66 10.52
N ASP A 134 10.84 18.64 10.43
CA ASP A 134 11.97 18.44 11.35
C ASP A 134 12.93 19.64 11.31
N THR A 135 13.20 20.17 10.10
CA THR A 135 14.04 21.37 9.92
C THR A 135 13.41 22.61 10.57
N LYS A 136 12.10 22.80 10.45
CA LYS A 136 11.37 23.90 11.08
C LYS A 136 11.46 23.84 12.61
N GLU A 137 11.26 22.65 13.18
CA GLU A 137 11.35 22.45 14.63
C GLU A 137 12.74 22.81 15.17
N ILE A 138 13.80 22.38 14.48
CA ILE A 138 15.18 22.74 14.85
C ILE A 138 15.43 24.26 14.79
N LEU A 139 14.91 24.93 13.75
CA LEU A 139 15.03 26.39 13.62
C LEU A 139 14.31 27.11 14.75
N ASP A 140 13.11 26.66 15.12
CA ASP A 140 12.32 27.23 16.22
C ASP A 140 13.05 27.08 17.56
N ILE A 141 13.59 25.89 17.85
CA ILE A 141 14.40 25.64 19.07
C ILE A 141 15.63 26.56 19.10
N ASN A 142 16.35 26.68 17.99
CA ASN A 142 17.55 27.54 17.92
C ASN A 142 17.22 29.02 18.16
N MET A 143 16.10 29.51 17.61
CA MET A 143 15.64 30.89 17.84
C MET A 143 15.26 31.13 19.31
N GLU A 144 14.68 30.14 20.00
CA GLU A 144 14.39 30.25 21.43
C GLU A 144 15.64 30.28 22.31
N LEU A 145 16.65 29.46 21.99
CA LEU A 145 17.93 29.44 22.70
C LEU A 145 18.66 30.78 22.57
N GLN A 146 18.65 31.38 21.37
CA GLN A 146 19.26 32.70 21.12
C GLN A 146 18.57 33.85 21.87
N LYS A 147 17.31 33.70 22.29
CA LYS A 147 16.58 34.71 23.08
C LYS A 147 16.86 34.62 24.58
N LYS A 148 17.41 33.50 25.05
CA LYS A 148 17.65 33.22 26.48
C LYS A 148 19.10 33.44 26.92
N GLY A 149 20.03 33.61 25.99
CA GLY A 149 21.42 34.02 26.24
C GLY A 149 21.63 35.49 25.94
#